data_AF-A0A0L7KVY3-F1
#
_entry.id   AF-A0A0L7KVY3-F1
#
_cell.length_a   1.000
_cell.length_b   1.000
_cell.length_c   1.000
_cell.angle_alpha   90.00
_cell.angle_beta   90.00
_cell.angle_gamma   90.00
#
_symmetry.space_group_name_H-M   'P 1'
#
loop_
_entity.id
_entity.type
_entity.pdbx_description
1 polymer ?
#
loop_
_entity_poly.entity_id
_entity_poly.type
_entity_poly.pdbx_seq_one_letter_code
_entity_poly.pdbx_strand_id
1 'polypeptide(L)'
;MLLVSGYTFYKYRARALKIHWKCSTNHKNVKFAISEKGRALIIVAGYRFFKYRTSGSKIYWGCLTHNTHGCRAVIHTLHDMTILKCHNEHNH
;
A
#
# COMPACT_ATOMS: atom_id res chain seq x y z
N MET A 1 14.42 9.26 -9.05
CA MET A 1 13.06 8.77 -9.35
C MET A 1 13.17 7.25 -9.47
N LEU A 2 12.38 6.49 -8.73
CA LEU A 2 12.37 5.02 -8.79
C LEU A 2 11.08 4.55 -9.46
N LEU A 3 11.18 3.60 -10.38
CA LEU A 3 10.02 2.98 -11.02
C LEU A 3 9.89 1.56 -10.48
N VAL A 4 8.76 1.25 -9.84
CA VAL A 4 8.48 -0.06 -9.27
C VAL A 4 7.06 -0.46 -9.66
N SER A 5 6.91 -1.57 -10.38
CA SER A 5 5.61 -2.12 -10.81
C SER A 5 4.71 -1.11 -11.55
N GLY A 6 5.28 -0.27 -12.42
CA GLY A 6 4.55 0.76 -13.18
C GLY A 6 4.24 2.05 -12.42
N TYR A 7 4.64 2.15 -11.14
CA TYR A 7 4.49 3.35 -10.33
C TYR A 7 5.80 4.12 -10.21
N THR A 8 5.69 5.44 -10.24
CA THR A 8 6.82 6.34 -10.13
C THR A 8 6.92 6.84 -8.69
N PHE A 9 8.11 6.79 -8.10
CA PHE A 9 8.37 7.23 -6.74
C PHE A 9 9.48 8.29 -6.73
N TYR A 10 9.27 9.35 -5.96
CA TYR A 10 10.27 10.38 -5.72
C TYR A 10 10.67 10.42 -4.24
N LYS A 11 11.91 10.81 -3.99
CA LYS A 11 12.47 10.94 -2.64
C LYS A 11 11.83 12.16 -1.99
N TYR A 12 11.05 11.96 -0.92
CA TYR A 12 10.35 13.04 -0.23
C TYR A 12 11.21 13.65 0.89
N ARG A 13 11.55 12.86 1.92
CA ARG A 13 12.47 13.27 3.01
C ARG A 13 13.32 12.09 3.48
N ALA A 14 14.58 12.38 3.82
CA ALA A 14 15.44 11.47 4.57
C ALA A 14 15.40 11.89 6.04
N ARG A 15 14.94 11.03 6.95
CA ARG A 15 15.08 11.26 8.39
C ARG A 15 16.05 10.22 8.93
N ALA A 16 17.18 10.69 9.46
CA ALA A 16 18.32 9.93 9.97
C ALA A 16 18.93 8.91 8.97
N LEU A 17 18.26 7.78 8.71
CA LEU A 17 18.74 6.65 7.89
C LEU A 17 17.68 6.03 6.97
N LYS A 18 16.44 6.57 6.93
CA LYS A 18 15.35 6.06 6.09
C LYS A 18 14.95 7.08 5.05
N ILE A 19 14.96 6.65 3.79
CA ILE A 19 14.43 7.42 2.68
C ILE A 19 12.92 7.16 2.59
N HIS A 20 12.13 8.21 2.77
CA HIS A 20 10.70 8.18 2.50
C HIS A 20 10.47 8.44 1.02
N TRP A 21 9.95 7.44 0.33
CA TRP A 21 9.50 7.55 -1.05
C TRP A 21 8.04 7.98 -1.07
N LYS A 22 7.72 9.02 -1.83
CA LYS A 22 6.36 9.42 -2.11
C LYS A 22 6.07 9.04 -3.56
N CYS A 23 4.97 8.33 -3.78
CA CYS A 23 4.55 7.98 -5.12
C CYS A 23 4.17 9.28 -5.87
N SER A 24 4.75 9.53 -7.04
CA SER A 24 4.38 10.63 -7.93
C SER A 24 3.22 10.28 -8.85
N THR A 25 2.89 8.98 -8.99
CA THR A 25 1.66 8.58 -9.67
C THR A 25 0.49 9.10 -8.85
N ASN A 26 -0.23 10.08 -9.38
CA ASN A 26 -1.45 10.61 -8.80
C ASN A 26 -2.41 9.42 -8.64
N HIS A 27 -2.49 8.85 -7.43
CA HIS A 27 -3.33 7.71 -7.13
C HIS A 27 -4.80 8.16 -7.12
N LYS A 28 -5.30 8.62 -8.27
CA LYS A 28 -6.63 9.21 -8.43
C LYS A 28 -7.77 8.29 -7.98
N ASN A 29 -7.48 7.03 -7.65
CA ASN A 29 -8.43 6.03 -7.18
C ASN A 29 -7.91 5.18 -5.99
N VAL A 30 -7.19 5.78 -5.03
CA VAL A 30 -7.06 5.16 -3.70
C VAL A 30 -8.28 5.53 -2.87
N LYS A 31 -9.05 4.52 -2.46
CA LYS A 31 -10.21 4.71 -1.57
C LYS A 31 -9.98 3.97 -0.26
N PHE A 32 -10.37 4.58 0.84
CA PHE A 32 -10.40 3.93 2.15
C PHE A 32 -11.81 3.43 2.40
N ALA A 33 -11.91 2.20 2.88
CA ALA A 33 -13.18 1.58 3.21
C ALA A 33 -13.05 0.82 4.52
N ILE A 34 -14.19 0.52 5.13
CA ILE A 34 -14.30 -0.38 6.27
C ILE A 34 -15.09 -1.60 5.79
N SER A 35 -14.63 -2.79 6.12
CA SER A 35 -15.40 -4.01 5.84
C SER A 35 -16.63 -4.07 6.72
N GLU A 36 -17.62 -4.88 6.35
CA GLU A 36 -18.82 -5.12 7.18
C GLU A 36 -18.48 -5.62 8.60
N LYS A 37 -17.29 -6.23 8.76
CA LYS A 37 -16.75 -6.70 10.05
C LYS A 37 -15.87 -5.66 10.76
N GLY A 38 -15.91 -4.39 10.36
CA GLY A 38 -15.16 -3.30 10.97
C GLY A 38 -13.66 -3.26 10.63
N ARG A 39 -13.19 -4.00 9.63
CA ARG A 39 -11.75 -4.03 9.28
C ARG A 39 -11.41 -2.92 8.30
N ALA A 40 -10.32 -2.20 8.54
CA ALA A 40 -9.83 -1.19 7.61
C ALA A 40 -9.38 -1.84 6.28
N LEU A 41 -9.79 -1.22 5.17
CA LEU A 41 -9.46 -1.61 3.80
C LEU A 41 -8.89 -0.41 3.02
N ILE A 42 -7.95 -0.71 2.13
CA ILE A 42 -7.51 0.19 1.07
C ILE A 42 -7.93 -0.42 -0.26
N ILE A 43 -8.55 0.39 -1.12
CA ILE A 43 -8.89 0.02 -2.48
C ILE A 43 -7.96 0.77 -3.42
N VAL A 44 -7.17 0.06 -4.21
CA VAL A 44 -6.25 0.64 -5.20
C VAL A 44 -6.52 -0.02 -6.55
N ALA A 45 -6.81 0.80 -7.57
CA ALA A 45 -7.10 0.32 -8.92
C ALA A 45 -8.20 -0.77 -8.95
N GLY A 46 -9.19 -0.68 -8.06
CA GLY A 46 -10.29 -1.66 -7.94
C GLY A 46 -10.00 -2.85 -7.03
N TYR A 47 -8.73 -3.11 -6.69
CA TYR A 47 -8.35 -4.21 -5.81
C TYR A 47 -8.41 -3.80 -4.34
N ARG A 48 -8.93 -4.70 -3.50
CA ARG A 48 -9.11 -4.48 -2.07
C ARG A 48 -7.95 -5.09 -1.29
N PHE A 49 -7.38 -4.31 -0.39
CA PHE A 49 -6.30 -4.68 0.50
C PHE A 49 -6.75 -4.56 1.95
N PHE A 50 -6.47 -5.55 2.77
CA PHE A 50 -6.76 -5.53 4.20
C PHE A 50 -5.49 -5.29 5.01
N LYS A 51 -5.63 -4.56 6.11
CA LYS A 51 -4.55 -4.39 7.08
C LYS A 51 -4.29 -5.73 7.79
N TYR A 52 -3.10 -6.30 7.61
CA TYR A 52 -2.70 -7.53 8.30
C TYR A 52 -1.63 -7.31 9.36
N ARG A 53 -0.86 -6.22 9.28
CA ARG A 53 0.18 -5.92 10.27
C ARG A 53 0.37 -4.42 10.44
N THR A 54 0.70 -4.01 11.66
CA THR A 54 1.25 -2.69 11.98
C THR A 54 2.61 -2.88 12.62
N SER A 55 3.60 -2.04 12.27
CA SER A 55 4.89 -2.02 12.93
C SER A 55 5.38 -0.58 13.05
N GLY A 56 5.39 -0.07 14.28
CA GLY A 56 5.65 1.35 14.55
C GLY A 56 4.67 2.24 13.77
N SER A 57 5.21 3.15 12.97
CA SER A 57 4.42 4.05 12.11
C SER A 57 3.98 3.43 10.78
N LYS A 58 4.43 2.20 10.45
CA LYS A 58 4.11 1.53 9.18
C LYS A 58 2.92 0.60 9.32
N ILE A 59 2.04 0.65 8.33
CA ILE A 59 0.89 -0.24 8.17
C ILE A 59 1.11 -1.08 6.92
N TYR A 60 0.88 -2.38 7.05
CA TYR A 60 1.06 -3.37 5.99
C TYR A 60 -0.31 -3.88 5.56
N TRP A 61 -0.57 -3.76 4.27
CA TRP A 61 -1.82 -4.08 3.63
C TRP A 61 -1.60 -5.16 2.58
N GLY A 62 -2.34 -6.26 2.68
CA GLY A 62 -2.22 -7.41 1.79
C GLY A 62 -3.50 -7.52 0.97
N CYS A 63 -3.40 -8.02 -0.25
CA CYS A 63 -4.60 -8.27 -1.04
C CYS A 63 -5.56 -9.18 -0.28
N LEU A 64 -6.87 -8.97 -0.42
CA LEU A 64 -7.89 -9.81 0.25
C LEU A 64 -7.76 -11.30 -0.10
N THR A 65 -7.29 -11.61 -1.31
CA THR A 65 -7.02 -12.99 -1.75
C THR A 65 -5.65 -13.52 -1.30
N HIS A 66 -4.91 -12.80 -0.45
CA HIS A 66 -3.61 -13.25 0.06
C HIS A 66 -3.73 -14.59 0.78
N ASN A 67 -4.73 -14.75 1.65
CA ASN A 67 -4.91 -15.97 2.43
C ASN A 67 -5.54 -17.11 1.61
N THR A 68 -6.32 -16.79 0.57
CA THR A 68 -7.05 -17.80 -0.22
C THR A 68 -6.32 -18.26 -1.48
N HIS A 69 -5.63 -17.34 -2.16
CA HIS A 69 -4.90 -17.60 -3.41
C HIS A 69 -3.40 -17.35 -3.32
N GLY A 70 -2.86 -17.06 -2.12
CA GLY A 70 -1.43 -16.75 -1.96
C GLY A 70 -1.03 -15.46 -2.69
N CYS A 71 -1.97 -14.51 -2.83
CA CYS A 71 -1.75 -13.30 -3.61
C CYS A 71 -0.60 -12.47 -3.06
N ARG A 72 0.40 -12.12 -3.89
CA ARG A 72 1.62 -11.40 -3.44
C ARG A 72 1.51 -9.87 -3.50
N ALA A 73 0.39 -9.34 -3.98
CA ALA A 73 0.14 -7.91 -4.00
C ALA A 73 0.10 -7.33 -2.58
N VAL A 74 0.86 -6.26 -2.36
CA VAL A 74 1.09 -5.66 -1.05
C VAL A 74 1.25 -4.14 -1.14
N ILE A 75 0.68 -3.43 -0.16
CA ILE A 75 0.82 -1.98 -0.01
C ILE A 75 1.33 -1.70 1.40
N HIS A 76 2.32 -0.81 1.52
CA HIS A 76 2.75 -0.31 2.81
C HIS A 76 2.42 1.18 2.88
N THR A 77 1.73 1.58 3.95
CA THR A 77 1.47 2.99 4.25
C THR A 77 2.10 3.38 5.57
N LEU A 78 2.16 4.67 5.83
CA LEU A 78 2.34 5.21 7.18
C LEU A 78 0.98 5.45 7.84
N HIS A 79 1.02 5.83 9.12
CA HIS A 79 -0.17 6.21 9.90
C HIS A 79 -0.88 7.46 9.36
N ASP A 80 -0.15 8.36 8.70
CA ASP A 80 -0.67 9.52 7.98
C ASP A 80 -1.17 9.16 6.57
N MET A 81 -1.31 7.87 6.28
CA MET A 81 -1.75 7.31 4.99
C MET A 81 -0.79 7.57 3.82
N THR A 82 0.43 8.03 4.07
CA THR A 82 1.46 8.15 3.03
C THR A 82 1.85 6.76 2.53
N ILE A 83 1.68 6.49 1.23
CA ILE A 83 2.08 5.23 0.59
C ILE A 83 3.61 5.19 0.46
N LEU A 84 4.22 4.19 1.11
CA LEU A 84 5.65 3.90 1.08
C LEU A 84 6.03 2.88 0.01
N LYS A 85 5.13 1.92 -0.25
CA LYS A 85 5.29 0.84 -1.23
C LYS A 85 3.92 0.47 -1.80
N CYS A 86 3.85 0.29 -3.10
CA CYS A 86 2.68 -0.26 -3.78
C CYS A 86 3.18 -1.29 -4.78
N HIS A 87 2.96 -2.57 -4.46
CA HIS A 87 3.19 -3.69 -5.37
C HIS A 87 1.83 -4.27 -5.71
N ASN A 88 1.29 -3.86 -6.86
CA ASN A 88 -0.07 -4.15 -7.29
C ASN A 88 -0.11 -5.22 -8.40
N GLU A 89 0.80 -6.18 -8.33
CA GLU A 89 0.85 -7.32 -9.25
C GLU A 89 0.15 -8.51 -8.57
N HIS A 90 -0.98 -8.91 -9.15
CA HIS A 90 -1.85 -9.96 -8.64
C HIS A 90 -1.61 -11.26 -9.42
N ASN A 91 -1.45 -12.36 -8.70
CA ASN A 91 -1.18 -13.70 -9.25
C ASN A 91 -2.39 -14.63 -9.07
N HIS A 92 -3.59 -14.12 -9.28
CA HIS A 92 -4.87 -14.84 -9.15
C HIS A 92 -5.86 -14.39 -10.22
#